data_AF-A0A4R1WDR2-F1
#
_entry.id   AF-A0A4R1WDR2-F1
#
_cell.length_a   1.000
_cell.length_b   1.000
_cell.length_c   1.000
_cell.angle_alpha   90.00
_cell.angle_beta   90.00
_cell.angle_gamma   90.00
#
_symmetry.space_group_name_H-M   'P 1'
#
loop_
_entity.id
_entity.type
_entity.pdbx_description
1 polymer ?
#
loop_
_entity_poly.entity_id
_entity_poly.type
_entity_poly.pdbx_seq_one_letter_code
_entity_poly.pdbx_strand_id
1 'polypeptide(L)'
;MSTAALASGALTSGATAKAAPSPDVDGTRQRRRPRIAGTTTEPLPVRACSGDELGRHVQTRSAASRRTTAEIEPSALQLTRRGRMVLTAVSVLVFGAAIAVLGLRIAGVLDSQPQFDHTIRVEVGAGQTLWSIAQETNPEENPAVVVEQIADLNNLRNAADVIPGRTIEVPIR
;
A
#
# COMPACT_ATOMS: atom_id res chain seq x y z
N MET A 1 -33.33 -53.60 22.03
CA MET A 1 -33.41 -52.70 23.19
C MET A 1 -32.73 -51.40 22.75
N SER A 2 -33.34 -50.55 21.93
CA SER A 2 -34.48 -49.62 22.12
C SER A 2 -34.19 -48.44 23.06
N THR A 3 -34.69 -47.27 22.64
CA THR A 3 -34.64 -45.89 23.20
C THR A 3 -33.43 -45.08 22.69
N ALA A 4 -33.51 -44.20 21.69
CA ALA A 4 -34.47 -43.14 21.30
C ALA A 4 -34.52 -41.97 22.30
N ALA A 5 -33.80 -40.88 21.98
CA ALA A 5 -34.04 -39.56 22.54
C ALA A 5 -34.28 -38.58 21.38
N LEU A 6 -35.55 -38.21 21.26
CA LEU A 6 -36.12 -37.21 20.37
C LEU A 6 -35.86 -35.82 20.94
N ALA A 7 -35.50 -34.87 20.07
CA ALA A 7 -35.79 -33.47 20.28
C ALA A 7 -36.53 -32.94 19.03
N SER A 8 -37.85 -32.91 19.15
CA SER A 8 -38.78 -32.07 18.39
C SER A 8 -38.30 -30.61 18.42
N GLY A 9 -38.39 -29.80 17.38
CA GLY A 9 -39.49 -29.63 16.45
C GLY A 9 -40.15 -28.26 16.72
N ALA A 10 -39.82 -27.25 15.92
CA ALA A 10 -40.61 -26.03 15.78
C ALA A 10 -40.55 -25.53 14.33
N LEU A 11 -41.54 -26.00 13.57
CA LEU A 11 -42.22 -25.36 12.43
C LEU A 11 -42.63 -23.91 12.84
N THR A 12 -42.88 -22.88 12.02
CA THR A 12 -43.29 -22.74 10.61
C THR A 12 -43.40 -21.23 10.29
N SER A 13 -43.49 -20.92 8.98
CA SER A 13 -44.13 -19.74 8.37
C SER A 13 -43.39 -18.41 8.45
N GLY A 14 -43.19 -17.63 7.39
CA GLY A 14 -43.65 -17.68 6.01
C GLY A 14 -43.61 -16.25 5.45
N ALA A 15 -43.15 -16.04 4.22
CA ALA A 15 -43.53 -14.88 3.39
C ALA A 15 -42.83 -14.94 2.02
N THR A 16 -43.60 -15.35 1.03
CA THR A 16 -43.40 -15.07 -0.39
C THR A 16 -43.84 -13.63 -0.73
N ALA A 17 -43.02 -12.89 -1.46
CA ALA A 17 -43.39 -11.82 -2.41
C ALA A 17 -42.11 -11.53 -3.23
N LYS A 18 -41.98 -11.64 -4.56
CA LYS A 18 -42.83 -11.47 -5.75
C LYS A 18 -43.55 -10.11 -5.86
N ALA A 19 -42.86 -9.14 -6.47
CA ALA A 19 -43.36 -8.13 -7.42
C ALA A 19 -42.17 -7.22 -7.78
N ALA A 20 -41.54 -7.37 -8.96
CA ALA A 20 -41.90 -6.76 -10.25
C ALA A 20 -41.31 -5.34 -10.43
N PRO A 21 -40.92 -4.99 -11.68
CA PRO A 21 -39.92 -3.97 -11.98
C PRO A 21 -40.52 -2.57 -12.10
N SER A 22 -39.78 -1.56 -11.69
CA SER A 22 -40.13 -0.15 -11.90
C SER A 22 -39.57 0.36 -13.23
N PRO A 23 -40.29 1.24 -13.94
CA PRO A 23 -40.16 1.43 -15.38
C PRO A 23 -39.03 2.38 -15.77
N ASP A 24 -38.50 2.06 -16.95
CA ASP A 24 -37.83 2.95 -17.90
C ASP A 24 -38.62 4.25 -18.07
N VAL A 25 -37.97 5.40 -17.81
CA VAL A 25 -38.47 6.70 -18.24
C VAL A 25 -37.37 7.35 -19.08
N ASP A 26 -37.67 7.24 -20.37
CA ASP A 26 -37.10 7.88 -21.54
C ASP A 26 -36.72 9.35 -21.31
N GLY A 27 -35.68 9.74 -22.04
CA GLY A 27 -35.00 11.01 -21.89
C GLY A 27 -35.86 12.20 -22.26
N THR A 28 -35.57 13.34 -21.64
CA THR A 28 -35.95 14.64 -22.20
C THR A 28 -34.86 15.67 -21.96
N ARG A 29 -34.04 15.81 -23.01
CA ARG A 29 -33.69 17.08 -23.67
C ARG A 29 -33.17 18.20 -22.78
N GLN A 30 -31.88 18.47 -22.93
CA GLN A 30 -31.28 19.80 -22.83
C GLN A 30 -32.28 20.88 -23.27
N ARG A 31 -32.71 21.73 -22.33
CA ARG A 31 -33.46 22.95 -22.64
C ARG A 31 -32.57 23.87 -23.46
N ARG A 32 -32.62 23.71 -24.78
CA ARG A 32 -32.15 24.70 -25.76
C ARG A 32 -32.97 25.97 -25.52
N ARG A 33 -32.32 27.01 -25.00
CA ARG A 33 -32.89 28.37 -24.97
C ARG A 33 -33.23 28.78 -26.42
N PRO A 34 -34.40 29.38 -26.67
CA PRO A 34 -34.72 29.88 -28.01
C PRO A 34 -33.76 31.02 -28.37
N ARG A 35 -33.06 30.87 -29.51
CA ARG A 35 -32.24 31.91 -30.12
C ARG A 35 -33.18 32.89 -30.81
N ILE A 36 -33.27 34.11 -30.31
CA ILE A 36 -34.03 35.20 -30.93
C ILE A 36 -33.35 35.51 -32.28
N ALA A 37 -34.09 35.35 -33.36
CA ALA A 37 -33.68 35.76 -34.70
C ALA A 37 -33.91 37.27 -34.84
N GLY A 38 -32.89 38.02 -35.26
CA GLY A 38 -33.09 39.43 -35.65
C GLY A 38 -31.96 40.43 -35.42
N THR A 39 -30.84 40.08 -34.78
CA THR A 39 -29.72 41.03 -34.62
C THR A 39 -28.44 40.45 -35.22
N THR A 40 -28.29 40.64 -36.53
CA THR A 40 -26.99 40.51 -37.18
C THR A 40 -26.13 41.68 -36.71
N THR A 41 -25.21 41.43 -35.78
CA THR A 41 -24.09 42.35 -35.52
C THR A 41 -22.89 41.76 -36.23
N GLU A 42 -22.89 41.86 -37.55
CA GLU A 42 -21.66 41.71 -38.33
C GLU A 42 -20.76 42.92 -38.01
N PRO A 43 -19.52 42.72 -37.52
CA PRO A 43 -18.63 43.84 -37.27
C PRO A 43 -18.11 44.37 -38.62
N LEU A 44 -18.70 45.49 -39.06
CA LEU A 44 -18.19 46.29 -40.17
C LEU A 44 -16.79 46.84 -39.83
N PRO A 45 -15.78 46.71 -40.71
CA PRO A 45 -14.46 47.28 -40.47
C PRO A 45 -14.52 48.80 -40.67
N VAL A 46 -14.59 49.56 -39.57
CA VAL A 46 -14.47 51.02 -39.62
C VAL A 46 -12.99 51.37 -39.83
N ARG A 47 -12.70 51.88 -41.02
CA ARG A 47 -11.43 52.49 -41.42
C ARG A 47 -11.22 53.76 -40.60
N ALA A 48 -10.45 53.68 -39.51
CA ALA A 48 -10.00 54.87 -38.80
C ALA A 48 -8.89 55.54 -39.63
N CYS A 49 -9.25 56.62 -40.33
CA CYS A 49 -8.29 57.57 -40.84
C CYS A 49 -7.70 58.36 -39.67
N SER A 50 -6.39 58.43 -39.69
CA SER A 50 -5.47 59.22 -38.87
C SER A 50 -5.84 60.71 -38.75
N GLY A 51 -5.57 61.27 -37.57
CA GLY A 51 -5.53 62.71 -37.32
C GLY A 51 -4.68 62.98 -36.09
N ASP A 52 -3.53 63.61 -36.31
CA ASP A 52 -2.58 64.05 -35.30
C ASP A 52 -3.10 65.20 -34.43
N GLU A 53 -2.43 65.34 -33.29
CA GLU A 53 -2.27 66.54 -32.46
C GLU A 53 -3.22 66.82 -31.27
N LEU A 54 -2.52 66.98 -30.13
CA LEU A 54 -2.85 67.73 -28.91
C LEU A 54 -3.50 66.97 -27.74
N GLY A 55 -2.75 66.90 -26.63
CA GLY A 55 -3.37 66.80 -25.30
C GLY A 55 -2.66 65.91 -24.29
N ARG A 56 -1.52 66.39 -23.79
CA ARG A 56 -0.86 65.99 -22.54
C ARG A 56 -1.84 65.49 -21.46
N HIS A 57 -1.86 64.19 -21.19
CA HIS A 57 -2.25 63.65 -19.89
C HIS A 57 -1.20 62.68 -19.34
N VAL A 58 -0.56 63.17 -18.29
CA VAL A 58 0.23 62.44 -17.30
C VAL A 58 -0.57 61.25 -16.82
N GLN A 59 -0.04 60.02 -16.96
CA GLN A 59 -0.37 58.95 -16.05
C GLN A 59 0.76 57.91 -15.93
N THR A 60 1.46 58.08 -14.81
CA THR A 60 1.87 57.03 -13.87
C THR A 60 2.85 55.96 -14.35
N ARG A 61 4.11 56.20 -13.99
CA ARG A 61 5.10 55.18 -13.63
C ARG A 61 4.47 54.10 -12.73
N SER A 62 4.40 52.87 -13.24
CA SER A 62 4.39 51.68 -12.41
C SER A 62 5.68 50.92 -12.67
N ALA A 63 6.73 51.32 -11.93
CA ALA A 63 7.89 50.48 -11.69
C ALA A 63 7.45 49.30 -10.81
N ALA A 64 6.85 48.29 -11.44
CA ALA A 64 6.58 47.01 -10.79
C ALA A 64 7.90 46.26 -10.66
N SER A 65 8.49 46.41 -9.47
CA SER A 65 9.40 45.49 -8.79
C SER A 65 9.51 44.10 -9.43
N ARG A 66 10.49 43.89 -10.30
CA ARG A 66 10.96 42.55 -10.69
C ARG A 66 11.80 41.99 -9.54
N ARG A 67 11.11 41.51 -8.51
CA ARG A 67 11.64 40.50 -7.60
C ARG A 67 10.95 39.21 -7.98
N THR A 68 11.61 38.40 -8.80
CA THR A 68 11.21 37.00 -8.99
C THR A 68 12.47 36.17 -9.02
N THR A 69 12.69 35.53 -7.87
CA THR A 69 13.40 34.27 -7.59
C THR A 69 14.13 33.65 -8.77
N ALA A 70 15.43 33.35 -8.56
CA ALA A 70 16.20 32.48 -9.44
C ALA A 70 15.39 31.20 -9.72
N GLU A 71 14.88 31.12 -10.94
CA GLU A 71 14.14 29.98 -11.44
C GLU A 71 15.14 28.83 -11.55
N ILE A 72 15.06 27.88 -10.61
CA ILE A 72 15.64 26.55 -10.83
C ILE A 72 14.87 26.04 -12.02
N GLU A 73 15.47 26.12 -13.21
CA GLU A 73 14.87 25.60 -14.43
C GLU A 73 14.63 24.11 -14.18
N PRO A 74 13.38 23.65 -14.03
CA PRO A 74 13.15 22.23 -13.97
C PRO A 74 13.49 21.77 -15.38
N SER A 75 14.58 21.01 -15.52
CA SER A 75 14.84 20.25 -16.73
C SER A 75 13.61 19.36 -16.94
N ALA A 76 12.67 19.86 -17.73
CA ALA A 76 11.37 19.25 -17.94
C ALA A 76 11.61 18.06 -18.86
N LEU A 77 12.12 16.99 -18.27
CA LEU A 77 11.99 15.64 -18.79
C LEU A 77 10.49 15.38 -18.90
N GLN A 78 9.93 15.81 -20.02
CA GLN A 78 8.58 15.50 -20.41
C GLN A 78 8.59 14.02 -20.73
N LEU A 79 8.38 13.21 -19.70
CA LEU A 79 7.96 11.84 -19.88
C LEU A 79 6.70 11.93 -20.73
N THR A 80 6.86 11.60 -22.01
CA THR A 80 5.75 11.40 -22.93
C THR A 80 4.71 10.57 -22.21
N ARG A 81 3.42 10.79 -22.45
CA ARG A 81 2.31 10.14 -21.73
C ARG A 81 2.53 8.62 -21.48
N ARG A 82 3.26 7.95 -22.37
CA ARG A 82 3.74 6.56 -22.26
C ARG A 82 4.80 6.33 -21.17
N GLY A 83 5.79 7.20 -21.03
CA GLY A 83 6.80 7.14 -19.97
C GLY A 83 6.21 7.25 -18.56
N ARG A 84 5.19 8.09 -18.34
CA ARG A 84 4.47 8.11 -17.04
C ARG A 84 3.75 6.80 -16.76
N MET A 85 3.11 6.18 -17.76
CA MET A 85 2.48 4.86 -17.60
C MET A 85 3.49 3.76 -17.26
N VAL A 86 4.63 3.73 -17.94
CA VAL A 86 5.69 2.75 -17.66
C VAL A 86 6.23 2.94 -16.25
N LEU A 87 6.52 4.17 -15.83
CA LEU A 87 6.98 4.44 -14.45
C LEU A 87 5.95 3.99 -13.42
N THR A 88 4.67 4.28 -13.60
CA THR A 88 3.64 3.82 -12.67
C THR A 88 3.54 2.30 -12.63
N ALA A 89 3.62 1.63 -13.78
CA ALA A 89 3.57 0.17 -13.85
C ALA A 89 4.76 -0.48 -13.15
N VAL A 90 5.98 0.03 -13.40
CA VAL A 90 7.21 -0.44 -12.73
C VAL A 90 7.12 -0.18 -11.23
N SER A 91 6.66 1.00 -10.81
CA SER A 91 6.54 1.32 -9.39
C SER A 91 5.56 0.38 -8.68
N VAL A 92 4.39 0.13 -9.27
CA VAL A 92 3.40 -0.82 -8.72
C VAL A 92 3.99 -2.22 -8.67
N LEU A 93 4.73 -2.65 -9.68
CA LEU A 93 5.36 -3.97 -9.70
C LEU A 93 6.42 -4.12 -8.59
N VAL A 94 7.27 -3.11 -8.41
CA VAL A 94 8.31 -3.11 -7.37
C VAL A 94 7.68 -3.11 -5.97
N PHE A 95 6.71 -2.22 -5.72
CA PHE A 95 6.03 -2.18 -4.42
C PHE A 95 5.20 -3.44 -4.17
N GLY A 96 4.50 -3.95 -5.19
CA GLY A 96 3.75 -5.20 -5.11
C GLY A 96 4.64 -6.39 -4.80
N ALA A 97 5.80 -6.50 -5.46
CA ALA A 97 6.78 -7.54 -5.17
C ALA A 97 7.35 -7.42 -3.76
N ALA A 98 7.69 -6.21 -3.31
CA ALA A 98 8.19 -5.99 -1.94
C ALA A 98 7.15 -6.40 -0.88
N ILE A 99 5.89 -6.03 -1.07
CA ILE A 99 4.79 -6.42 -0.17
C ILE A 99 4.58 -7.93 -0.23
N ALA A 100 4.62 -8.55 -1.41
CA ALA A 100 4.47 -9.99 -1.55
C ALA A 100 5.60 -10.75 -0.84
N VAL A 101 6.85 -10.34 -1.02
CA VAL A 101 8.01 -10.93 -0.32
C VAL A 101 7.88 -10.76 1.19
N LEU A 102 7.50 -9.58 1.66
CA LEU A 102 7.30 -9.34 3.09
C LEU A 102 6.16 -10.20 3.65
N GLY A 103 5.03 -10.29 2.96
CA GLY A 103 3.92 -11.16 3.33
C GLY A 103 4.33 -12.62 3.36
N LEU A 104 5.15 -13.06 2.41
CA LEU A 104 5.62 -14.43 2.29
C LEU A 104 6.67 -14.79 3.37
N ARG A 105 7.44 -13.80 3.85
CA ARG A 105 8.29 -13.90 5.06
C ARG A 105 7.45 -14.02 6.33
N ILE A 106 6.46 -13.15 6.52
CA ILE A 106 5.57 -13.19 7.70
C ILE A 106 4.81 -14.52 7.76
N ALA A 107 4.39 -15.04 6.61
CA ALA A 107 3.73 -16.34 6.51
C ALA A 107 4.69 -17.54 6.68
N GLY A 108 5.99 -17.30 6.89
CA GLY A 108 7.00 -18.35 7.06
C GLY A 108 7.24 -19.20 5.82
N VAL A 109 6.73 -18.81 4.64
CA VAL A 109 6.85 -19.60 3.41
C VAL A 109 8.21 -19.39 2.74
N LEU A 110 8.81 -18.21 2.94
CA LEU A 110 10.19 -17.93 2.52
C LEU A 110 11.24 -18.42 3.53
N ASP A 111 10.82 -18.66 4.77
CA ASP A 111 11.71 -19.16 5.80
C ASP A 111 11.64 -20.68 5.74
N SER A 112 12.62 -21.28 5.08
CA SER A 112 12.88 -22.73 5.17
C SER A 112 13.42 -23.11 6.56
N GLN A 113 12.95 -22.41 7.60
CA GLN A 113 13.37 -22.62 8.96
C GLN A 113 12.92 -24.01 9.38
N PRO A 114 13.84 -24.81 9.94
CA PRO A 114 13.49 -26.11 10.45
C PRO A 114 12.34 -25.99 11.47
N GLN A 115 11.18 -26.60 11.18
CA GLN A 115 10.09 -26.73 12.15
C GLN A 115 10.53 -27.73 13.24
N PHE A 116 10.71 -27.26 14.47
CA PHE A 116 10.96 -28.11 15.65
C PHE A 116 9.64 -28.47 16.30
N ASP A 117 9.53 -29.70 16.81
CA ASP A 117 8.25 -30.24 17.32
C ASP A 117 8.01 -29.79 18.78
N HIS A 118 9.09 -29.66 19.56
CA HIS A 118 9.01 -29.38 21.00
C HIS A 118 10.09 -28.41 21.49
N THR A 119 9.84 -27.77 22.63
CA THR A 119 10.79 -26.86 23.32
C THR A 119 10.97 -27.33 24.76
N ILE A 120 12.22 -27.45 25.21
CA ILE A 120 12.58 -27.84 26.58
C ILE A 120 13.34 -26.73 27.29
N ARG A 121 13.29 -26.70 28.62
CA ARG A 121 14.08 -25.79 29.45
C ARG A 121 15.33 -26.49 29.95
N VAL A 122 16.50 -25.95 29.62
CA VAL A 122 17.82 -26.47 30.01
C VAL A 122 18.55 -25.40 30.82
N GLU A 123 19.12 -25.78 31.96
CA GLU A 123 20.01 -24.90 32.72
C GLU A 123 21.43 -24.97 32.16
N VAL A 124 22.04 -23.81 31.89
CA VAL A 124 23.39 -23.74 31.33
C VAL A 124 24.43 -24.01 32.41
N GLY A 125 25.20 -25.08 32.27
CA GLY A 125 26.31 -25.40 33.16
C GLY A 125 27.53 -24.49 32.99
N ALA A 126 28.44 -24.50 33.96
CA ALA A 126 29.71 -23.77 33.86
C ALA A 126 30.58 -24.36 32.73
N GLY A 127 30.98 -23.51 31.78
CA GLY A 127 31.76 -23.93 30.60
C GLY A 127 30.93 -24.55 29.46
N GLN A 128 29.61 -24.69 29.63
CA GLN A 128 28.72 -25.07 28.54
C GLN A 128 28.48 -23.88 27.61
N THR A 129 28.39 -24.17 26.32
CA THR A 129 28.10 -23.19 25.27
C THR A 129 26.81 -23.59 24.55
N LEU A 130 26.15 -22.63 23.86
CA LEU A 130 25.00 -22.97 23.03
C LEU A 130 25.37 -24.02 21.96
N TRP A 131 26.60 -23.99 21.45
CA TRP A 131 27.10 -24.95 20.48
C TRP A 131 27.19 -26.38 21.04
N SER A 132 27.67 -26.55 22.28
CA SER A 132 27.67 -27.86 22.93
C SER A 132 26.26 -28.36 23.22
N ILE A 133 25.36 -27.46 23.66
CA ILE A 133 23.97 -27.80 23.95
C ILE A 133 23.23 -28.19 22.65
N ALA A 134 23.46 -27.47 21.56
CA ALA A 134 22.86 -27.77 20.26
C ALA A 134 23.29 -29.15 19.73
N GLN A 135 24.57 -29.50 19.81
CA GLN A 135 25.06 -30.83 19.41
C GLN A 135 24.50 -31.96 20.29
N GLU A 136 24.30 -31.70 21.58
CA GLU A 136 23.75 -32.68 22.50
C GLU A 136 22.25 -32.90 22.28
N THR A 137 21.50 -31.82 22.00
CA THR A 137 20.04 -31.88 21.87
C THR A 137 19.58 -32.25 20.46
N ASN A 138 20.29 -31.84 19.41
CA ASN A 138 19.94 -32.09 18.02
C ASN A 138 21.18 -32.53 17.20
N PRO A 139 21.68 -33.77 17.41
CA PRO A 139 22.92 -34.23 16.78
C PRO A 139 22.82 -34.42 15.25
N GLU A 140 21.62 -34.66 14.73
CA GLU A 140 21.36 -34.88 13.30
C GLU A 140 21.30 -33.56 12.49
N GLU A 141 21.27 -32.41 13.17
CA GLU A 141 21.15 -31.10 12.55
C GLU A 141 22.45 -30.30 12.56
N ASN A 142 22.50 -29.28 11.70
CA ASN A 142 23.60 -28.34 11.72
C ASN A 142 23.54 -27.49 13.01
N PRO A 143 24.52 -27.62 13.93
CA PRO A 143 24.50 -26.90 15.20
C PRO A 143 24.52 -25.37 15.02
N ALA A 144 25.02 -24.83 13.90
CA ALA A 144 24.99 -23.40 13.64
C ALA A 144 23.56 -22.85 13.52
N VAL A 145 22.67 -23.61 12.87
CA VAL A 145 21.26 -23.23 12.67
C VAL A 145 20.50 -23.32 14.00
N VAL A 146 20.71 -24.41 14.74
CA VAL A 146 20.10 -24.62 16.05
C VAL A 146 20.55 -23.55 17.05
N VAL A 147 21.82 -23.15 17.03
CA VAL A 147 22.35 -22.09 17.89
C VAL A 147 21.71 -20.73 17.60
N GLU A 148 21.57 -20.34 16.33
CA GLU A 148 20.88 -19.10 15.94
C GLU A 148 19.45 -19.09 16.46
N GLN A 149 18.76 -20.23 16.34
CA GLN A 149 17.39 -20.37 16.78
C GLN A 149 17.22 -20.38 18.30
N ILE A 150 18.14 -21.03 19.03
CA ILE A 150 18.20 -20.91 20.49
C ILE A 150 18.42 -19.46 20.88
N ALA A 151 19.30 -18.74 20.17
CA ALA A 151 19.55 -17.32 20.44
C ALA A 151 18.30 -16.47 20.21
N ASP A 152 17.60 -16.67 19.10
CA ASP A 152 16.34 -15.98 18.78
C ASP A 152 15.25 -16.26 19.82
N LEU A 153 15.04 -17.54 20.17
CA LEU A 153 14.03 -17.96 21.14
C LEU A 153 14.28 -17.36 22.53
N ASN A 154 15.55 -17.23 22.93
CA ASN A 154 15.94 -16.69 24.23
C ASN A 154 16.28 -15.19 24.21
N ASN A 155 16.02 -14.54 23.07
CA ASN A 155 16.24 -13.11 22.84
C ASN A 155 17.70 -12.70 23.15
N LEU A 156 18.65 -13.56 22.78
CA LEU A 156 20.09 -13.34 22.89
C LEU A 156 20.61 -12.59 21.66
N ARG A 157 21.45 -11.58 21.87
CA ARG A 157 22.05 -10.80 20.76
C ARG A 157 23.14 -11.56 20.02
N ASN A 158 23.85 -12.43 20.75
CA ASN A 158 24.89 -13.28 20.20
C ASN A 158 24.85 -14.62 20.94
N ALA A 159 25.16 -15.69 20.23
CA ALA A 159 25.26 -17.04 20.79
C ALA A 159 26.35 -17.17 21.87
N ALA A 160 27.35 -16.30 21.83
CA ALA A 160 28.43 -16.24 22.82
C ALA A 160 28.01 -15.57 24.15
N ASP A 161 26.89 -14.85 24.20
CA ASP A 161 26.45 -14.10 25.38
C ASP A 161 25.73 -14.97 26.43
N VAL A 162 25.94 -16.30 26.39
CA VAL A 162 25.29 -17.23 27.31
C VAL A 162 25.96 -17.18 28.68
N ILE A 163 25.15 -17.05 29.73
CA ILE A 163 25.61 -16.95 31.12
C ILE A 163 25.30 -18.27 31.84
N PRO A 164 26.29 -18.89 32.52
CA PRO A 164 26.04 -20.07 33.35
C PRO A 164 25.01 -19.84 34.47
N GLY A 165 24.25 -20.87 34.82
CA GLY A 165 23.16 -20.82 35.80
C GLY A 165 21.87 -20.19 35.29
N ARG A 166 21.82 -19.80 34.01
CA ARG A 166 20.60 -19.34 33.36
C ARG A 166 19.84 -20.52 32.77
N THR A 167 18.53 -20.57 32.99
CA THR A 167 17.64 -21.47 32.25
C THR A 167 17.35 -20.87 30.87
N ILE A 168 17.59 -21.66 29.83
CA ILE A 168 17.32 -21.31 28.43
C ILE A 168 16.32 -22.29 27.82
N GLU A 169 15.54 -21.81 26.87
CA GLU A 169 14.64 -22.61 26.07
C GLU A 169 15.39 -23.18 24.85
N VAL A 170 15.33 -24.49 24.66
CA VAL A 170 16.04 -25.18 23.59
C VAL A 170 15.02 -25.91 22.73
N PRO A 171 14.97 -25.64 21.42
CA PRO A 171 14.15 -26.40 20.50
C PRO A 171 14.76 -27.79 20.30
N ILE A 172 13.90 -28.81 20.28
CA ILE A 172 14.29 -30.20 20.04
C ILE A 172 13.47 -30.78 18.88
N ARG A 173 14.11 -31.68 18.14
CA ARG A 173 13.50 -32.53 17.13
C ARG A 173 13.40 -33.97 17.56
#